data_AF-A0A1H3IXI5-F1
#
_entry.id   AF-A0A1H3IXI5-F1
#
_cell.length_a   1.000
_cell.length_b   1.000
_cell.length_c   1.000
_cell.angle_alpha   90.00
_cell.angle_beta   90.00
_cell.angle_gamma   90.00
#
_symmetry.space_group_name_H-M   'P 1'
#
loop_
_entity.id
_entity.type
_entity.pdbx_description
1 polymer ?
#
loop_
_entity_poly.entity_id
_entity_poly.type
_entity_poly.pdbx_seq_one_letter_code
_entity_poly.pdbx_strand_id
1 'polypeptide(L)'
;MWILENVPGARDHLENPVQFCGSAFGLGVRKHRLFETSFFAHGTPCSHPEKFDYAIGDREAPVTGYRQAHGLSPRAPLPAKALREVIPLAYIHELLDQYTHYAPHTYETTHSADHTPKCQ
;
A
#
# COMPACT_ATOMS: atom_id res chain seq x y z
N MET A 1 -2.87 0.65 -14.54
CA MET A 1 -3.06 0.66 -13.09
C MET A 1 -2.43 1.91 -12.52
N TRP A 2 -3.13 2.62 -11.65
CA TRP A 2 -2.56 3.73 -10.88
C TRP A 2 -2.98 3.64 -9.41
N ILE A 3 -2.13 4.17 -8.54
CA ILE A 3 -2.30 4.24 -7.09
C ILE A 3 -1.86 5.65 -6.68
N LEU A 4 -2.71 6.35 -5.94
CA LEU A 4 -2.42 7.64 -5.33
C LEU A 4 -2.45 7.48 -3.81
N GLU A 5 -1.41 7.99 -3.13
CA GLU A 5 -1.31 8.00 -1.68
C GLU A 5 -1.48 9.42 -1.14
N ASN A 6 -2.15 9.56 0.01
CA ASN A 6 -2.24 10.83 0.69
C ASN A 6 -2.41 10.68 2.21
N VAL A 7 -2.26 11.79 2.93
CA VAL A 7 -2.49 11.87 4.38
C VAL A 7 -4.00 11.85 4.70
N PRO A 8 -4.41 11.44 5.93
CA PRO A 8 -5.82 11.37 6.31
C PRO A 8 -6.61 12.67 6.14
N GLY A 9 -5.96 13.82 6.33
CA GLY A 9 -6.60 15.13 6.17
C GLY A 9 -6.98 15.48 4.72
N ALA A 10 -6.51 14.73 3.74
CA ALA A 10 -6.84 14.93 2.33
C ALA A 10 -8.09 14.16 1.88
N ARG A 11 -8.83 13.49 2.80
CA ARG A 11 -9.95 12.60 2.47
C ARG A 11 -10.98 13.24 1.53
N ASP A 12 -11.31 14.50 1.76
CA ASP A 12 -12.33 15.24 1.00
C ASP A 12 -11.86 15.62 -0.42
N HIS A 13 -10.59 15.37 -0.75
CA HIS A 13 -9.98 15.61 -2.05
C HIS A 13 -9.74 14.31 -2.84
N LEU A 14 -10.17 13.17 -2.32
CA LEU A 14 -9.94 11.86 -2.90
C LEU A 14 -11.26 11.19 -3.27
N GLU A 15 -11.24 10.42 -4.35
CA GLU A 15 -12.39 9.63 -4.80
C GLU A 15 -12.36 8.23 -4.16
N ASN A 16 -13.33 7.92 -3.30
CA ASN A 16 -13.46 6.61 -2.63
C ASN A 16 -12.16 6.09 -1.95
N PRO A 17 -11.45 6.90 -1.14
CA PRO A 17 -10.18 6.47 -0.58
C PRO A 17 -10.32 5.40 0.51
N VAL A 18 -9.45 4.38 0.46
CA VAL A 18 -9.29 3.39 1.53
C VAL A 18 -8.15 3.77 2.47
N GLN A 19 -8.33 3.48 3.77
CA GLN A 19 -7.31 3.77 4.76
C GLN A 19 -6.50 2.52 5.09
N PHE A 20 -5.17 2.64 5.09
CA PHE A 20 -4.27 1.64 5.66
C PHE A 20 -3.66 2.15 6.95
N CYS A 21 -3.57 1.28 7.96
CA CYS A 21 -2.93 1.54 9.23
C CYS A 21 -1.75 0.60 9.49
N GLY A 22 -0.62 1.14 9.94
CA GLY A 22 0.61 0.38 10.14
C GLY A 22 0.48 -0.72 11.20
N SER A 23 -0.43 -0.54 12.17
CA SER A 23 -0.73 -1.55 13.17
C SER A 23 -1.34 -2.82 12.57
N ALA A 24 -2.15 -2.70 11.51
CA ALA A 24 -2.76 -3.86 10.84
C ALA A 24 -1.71 -4.76 10.15
N PHE A 25 -0.55 -4.20 9.84
CA PHE A 25 0.58 -4.92 9.24
C PHE A 25 1.64 -5.35 10.27
N GLY A 26 1.36 -5.22 11.57
CA GLY A 26 2.31 -5.60 12.63
C GLY A 26 3.54 -4.70 12.72
N LEU A 27 3.50 -3.49 12.13
CA LEU A 27 4.66 -2.60 12.06
C LEU A 27 4.95 -1.84 13.37
N GLY A 28 4.07 -1.95 14.37
CA GLY A 28 4.22 -1.26 15.66
C GLY A 28 4.08 0.27 15.58
N VAL A 29 3.49 0.82 14.49
CA VAL A 29 3.40 2.27 14.26
C VAL A 29 1.99 2.77 13.97
N ARG A 30 1.69 4.00 14.40
CA ARG A 30 0.50 4.76 13.99
C ARG A 30 0.74 5.49 12.67
N LYS A 31 0.60 4.80 11.55
CA LYS A 31 0.74 5.44 10.24
C LYS A 31 -0.49 5.23 9.37
N HIS A 32 -1.41 6.19 9.44
CA HIS A 32 -2.58 6.20 8.57
C HIS A 32 -2.22 6.85 7.24
N ARG A 33 -2.55 6.17 6.14
CA ARG A 33 -2.53 6.71 4.79
C ARG A 33 -3.79 6.33 4.06
N LEU A 34 -4.23 7.27 3.22
CA LEU A 34 -5.34 7.08 2.31
C LEU A 34 -4.79 6.68 0.95
N PHE A 35 -5.48 5.75 0.32
CA PHE A 35 -5.17 5.29 -1.02
C PHE A 35 -6.40 5.42 -1.90
N GLU A 36 -6.21 6.12 -3.02
CA GLU A 36 -7.14 6.15 -4.13
C GLU A 36 -6.53 5.32 -5.26
N THR A 37 -7.31 4.43 -5.86
CA THR A 37 -6.79 3.40 -6.78
C THR A 37 -7.67 3.26 -8.01
N SER A 38 -7.06 2.91 -9.15
CA SER A 38 -7.76 2.59 -10.40
C SER A 38 -8.49 1.24 -10.38
N PHE A 39 -8.50 0.56 -9.24
CA PHE A 39 -9.01 -0.79 -9.03
C PHE A 39 -9.63 -0.87 -7.64
N PHE A 40 -10.45 -1.90 -7.40
CA PHE A 40 -11.02 -2.10 -6.07
C PHE A 40 -9.92 -2.41 -5.06
N ALA A 41 -9.88 -1.64 -3.97
CA ALA A 41 -9.07 -1.92 -2.81
C ALA A 41 -9.94 -1.93 -1.55
N HIS A 42 -9.57 -2.72 -0.54
CA HIS A 42 -10.15 -2.66 0.79
C HIS A 42 -9.12 -2.13 1.78
N GLY A 43 -9.58 -1.26 2.69
CA GLY A 43 -8.75 -0.71 3.75
C GLY A 43 -8.40 -1.72 4.84
N THR A 44 -7.57 -1.30 5.79
CA THR A 44 -7.26 -2.07 6.99
C THR A 44 -7.84 -1.39 8.25
N PRO A 45 -8.25 -2.17 9.26
CA PRO A 45 -8.75 -1.62 10.51
C PRO A 45 -7.65 -0.88 11.27
N CYS A 46 -8.08 0.07 12.08
CA CYS A 46 -7.22 0.85 12.96
C CYS A 46 -7.35 0.28 14.39
N SER A 47 -6.47 -0.67 14.75
CA SER A 47 -6.55 -1.41 16.03
C SER A 47 -5.41 -1.10 17.01
N HIS A 48 -4.86 0.12 16.97
CA HIS A 48 -3.76 0.49 17.86
C HIS A 48 -4.23 1.19 19.15
N PRO A 49 -3.46 1.02 20.25
CA PRO A 49 -3.65 1.80 21.47
C PRO A 49 -3.30 3.28 21.27
N GLU A 50 -3.93 4.16 22.06
CA GLU A 50 -3.75 5.62 21.97
C GLU A 50 -2.28 6.05 22.22
N LYS A 51 -1.55 5.25 23.02
CA LYS A 51 -0.12 5.36 23.27
C LYS A 51 0.61 4.19 22.64
N PHE A 52 1.75 4.46 22.00
CA PHE A 52 2.62 3.45 21.42
C PHE A 52 3.94 3.44 22.17
N ASP A 53 4.48 2.25 22.41
CA ASP A 53 5.87 2.08 22.85
C ASP A 53 6.88 2.41 21.72
N TYR A 54 6.41 2.41 20.47
CA TYR A 54 7.22 2.57 19.26
C TYR A 54 6.59 3.54 18.25
N ALA A 55 5.88 4.58 18.72
CA ALA A 55 5.51 5.67 17.82
C ALA A 55 6.80 6.24 17.24
N ILE A 56 6.93 6.23 15.93
CA ILE A 56 7.93 7.07 15.26
C ILE A 56 7.56 8.52 15.58
N GLY A 57 8.08 9.01 16.69
CA GLY A 57 7.53 10.19 17.35
C GLY A 57 8.18 10.42 18.70
N ASP A 58 8.10 9.46 19.62
CA ASP A 58 8.40 9.75 21.02
C ASP A 58 9.50 8.84 21.57
N ARG A 59 10.74 9.34 21.41
CA ARG A 59 11.97 8.88 22.09
C ARG A 59 12.40 7.43 21.79
N GLU A 60 13.47 7.34 21.00
CA GLU A 60 14.47 6.27 21.01
C GLU A 60 13.95 4.82 21.14
N ALA A 61 13.45 4.25 20.04
CA ALA A 61 13.43 2.81 19.82
C ALA A 61 13.64 2.52 18.31
N PRO A 62 14.32 1.43 17.93
CA PRO A 62 15.42 1.53 16.98
C PRO A 62 14.93 1.80 15.56
N VAL A 63 15.41 2.92 15.02
CA VAL A 63 15.39 3.25 13.58
C VAL A 63 15.78 2.04 12.71
N THR A 64 16.64 1.16 13.22
CA THR A 64 17.06 -0.10 12.59
C THR A 64 15.90 -1.06 12.31
N GLY A 65 14.98 -1.26 13.25
CA GLY A 65 13.84 -2.16 13.07
C GLY A 65 12.85 -1.62 12.03
N TYR A 66 12.60 -0.31 12.06
CA TYR A 66 11.82 0.37 11.03
C TYR A 66 12.47 0.27 9.64
N ARG A 67 13.80 0.51 9.57
CA ARG A 67 14.55 0.38 8.32
C ARG A 67 14.43 -1.04 7.75
N GLN A 68 14.60 -2.06 8.58
CA GLN A 68 14.45 -3.46 8.16
C GLN A 68 13.04 -3.77 7.65
N ALA A 69 12.00 -3.37 8.40
CA ALA A 69 10.60 -3.59 8.01
C ALA A 69 10.20 -2.86 6.72
N HIS A 70 10.94 -1.81 6.36
CA HIS A 70 10.71 -1.00 5.16
C HIS A 70 11.70 -1.30 4.02
N GLY A 71 12.59 -2.29 4.17
CA GLY A 71 13.62 -2.59 3.18
C GLY A 71 14.64 -1.46 2.98
N LEU A 72 14.76 -0.53 3.92
CA LEU A 72 15.71 0.57 3.87
C LEU A 72 17.09 0.09 4.32
N SER A 73 18.11 0.42 3.54
CA SER A 73 19.50 0.15 3.93
C SER A 73 19.83 0.83 5.28
N PRO A 74 20.50 0.12 6.22
CA PRO A 74 21.01 0.73 7.45
C PRO A 74 21.95 1.92 7.21
N ARG A 75 22.59 1.97 6.03
CA ARG A 75 23.54 3.01 5.63
C ARG A 75 22.90 4.18 4.88
N ALA A 76 21.62 4.11 4.52
CA ALA A 76 20.96 5.21 3.83
C ALA A 76 20.87 6.44 4.76
N PRO A 77 21.43 7.61 4.37
CA PRO A 77 21.49 8.80 5.22
C PRO A 77 20.14 9.53 5.23
N LEU A 78 19.11 8.87 5.77
CA LEU A 78 17.79 9.45 5.96
C LEU A 78 17.69 10.07 7.35
N PRO A 79 17.34 11.36 7.48
CA PRO A 79 17.02 11.95 8.77
C PRO A 79 15.77 11.27 9.35
N ALA A 80 15.63 11.30 10.68
CA ALA A 80 14.48 10.71 11.37
C ALA A 80 13.13 11.20 10.79
N LYS A 81 13.04 12.48 10.40
CA LYS A 81 11.87 13.05 9.72
C LYS A 81 11.53 12.31 8.41
N ALA A 82 12.52 12.14 7.52
CA ALA A 82 12.33 11.46 6.25
C ALA A 82 11.93 9.98 6.46
N LEU A 83 12.53 9.31 7.45
CA LEU A 83 12.11 7.96 7.84
C LEU A 83 10.64 7.91 8.24
N ARG A 84 10.10 8.92 8.97
CA ARG A 84 8.68 8.96 9.32
C ARG A 84 7.77 9.07 8.10
N GLU A 85 8.26 9.70 7.04
CA GLU A 85 7.51 9.97 5.82
C GLU A 85 7.48 8.75 4.89
N VAL A 86 8.47 7.84 4.95
CA VAL A 86 8.55 6.62 4.11
C VAL A 86 7.31 5.74 4.22
N ILE A 87 6.59 5.56 3.11
CA ILE A 87 5.46 4.63 3.03
C ILE A 87 5.97 3.21 3.30
N PRO A 88 5.36 2.44 4.22
CA PRO A 88 5.70 1.04 4.39
C PRO A 88 5.56 0.24 3.11
N LEU A 89 6.60 -0.52 2.76
CA LEU A 89 6.57 -1.40 1.60
C LEU A 89 5.44 -2.42 1.70
N ALA A 90 5.09 -2.83 2.92
CA ALA A 90 3.91 -3.66 3.22
C ALA A 90 2.60 -3.10 2.63
N TYR A 91 2.43 -1.77 2.55
CA TYR A 91 1.22 -1.18 1.98
C TYR A 91 1.17 -1.37 0.47
N ILE A 92 2.31 -1.22 -0.19
CA ILE A 92 2.41 -1.42 -1.63
C ILE A 92 2.21 -2.90 -1.97
N HIS A 93 2.81 -3.82 -1.21
CA HIS A 93 2.61 -5.26 -1.41
C HIS A 93 1.15 -5.66 -1.26
N GLU A 94 0.46 -5.19 -0.22
CA GLU A 94 -0.97 -5.44 -0.03
C GLU A 94 -1.82 -4.90 -1.20
N LEU A 95 -1.54 -3.67 -1.67
CA LEU A 95 -2.25 -3.12 -2.82
C LEU A 95 -2.01 -3.92 -4.11
N LEU A 96 -0.80 -4.44 -4.30
CA LEU A 96 -0.46 -5.31 -5.42
C LEU A 96 -1.15 -6.68 -5.33
N ASP A 97 -1.25 -7.25 -4.13
CA ASP A 97 -1.98 -8.50 -3.88
C ASP A 97 -3.47 -8.31 -4.16
N GLN A 98 -4.06 -7.22 -3.66
CA GLN A 98 -5.45 -6.86 -3.94
C GLN A 98 -5.69 -6.61 -5.44
N TYR A 99 -4.77 -5.93 -6.13
CA TYR A 99 -4.84 -5.78 -7.58
C TYR A 99 -4.83 -7.15 -8.27
N THR A 100 -3.91 -8.04 -7.91
CA THR A 100 -3.81 -9.37 -8.53
C THR A 100 -5.06 -10.21 -8.29
N HIS A 101 -5.69 -10.06 -7.12
CA HIS A 101 -6.87 -10.81 -6.73
C HIS A 101 -8.18 -10.26 -7.32
N TYR A 102 -8.34 -8.94 -7.38
CA TYR A 102 -9.59 -8.27 -7.76
C TYR A 102 -9.58 -7.64 -9.15
N ALA A 103 -8.40 -7.41 -9.75
CA ALA A 103 -8.37 -6.85 -11.10
C ALA A 103 -9.00 -7.84 -12.08
N PRO A 104 -9.88 -7.37 -12.98
CA PRO A 104 -10.40 -8.24 -14.01
C PRO A 104 -9.21 -8.77 -14.84
N HIS A 105 -9.05 -10.09 -14.85
CA HIS A 105 -8.14 -10.72 -15.79
C HIS A 105 -8.68 -10.43 -17.19
N THR A 106 -8.15 -9.40 -17.86
CA THR A 106 -8.37 -9.22 -19.29
C THR A 106 -7.56 -10.30 -19.99
N TYR A 107 -8.10 -11.52 -20.03
CA TYR A 107 -7.73 -12.42 -21.11
C TYR A 107 -8.21 -11.74 -22.39
N GLU A 108 -7.26 -11.27 -23.20
CA GLU A 108 -7.54 -10.99 -24.60
C GLU A 108 -8.03 -12.29 -25.23
N THR A 109 -9.35 -12.48 -25.30
CA THR A 109 -9.93 -13.42 -26.25
C THR A 109 -9.75 -12.80 -27.62
N THR A 110 -8.55 -12.88 -28.18
CA THR A 110 -8.36 -12.73 -29.62
C THR A 110 -9.25 -13.77 -30.27
N HIS A 111 -10.36 -13.31 -30.85
CA HIS A 111 -11.20 -14.07 -31.74
C HIS A 111 -10.32 -14.62 -32.86
N SER A 112 -9.94 -15.89 -32.77
CA SER A 112 -9.53 -16.64 -33.96
C SER A 112 -10.81 -17.09 -34.66
N ALA A 113 -11.47 -16.14 -35.31
CA ALA A 113 -12.32 -16.45 -36.45
C ALA A 113 -11.37 -16.63 -37.63
N ASP A 114 -10.95 -17.86 -37.91
CA ASP A 114 -10.33 -18.17 -39.18
C ASP A 114 -11.17 -19.18 -39.95
N HIS A 115 -11.52 -18.75 -41.15
CA HIS A 115 -12.41 -19.36 -42.11
C HIS A 115 -11.81 -20.68 -42.62
N THR A 116 -12.54 -21.78 -42.49
CA THR A 116 -12.26 -22.97 -43.32
C THR A 116 -13.08 -22.84 -44.62
N PRO A 117 -12.46 -22.79 -45.82
CA PRO A 117 -13.22 -22.86 -47.05
C PRO A 117 -13.71 -24.29 -47.28
N LYS A 118 -14.98 -24.46 -47.63
CA LYS A 118 -15.53 -25.74 -48.08
C LYS A 118 -15.03 -26.02 -49.50
N CYS A 119 -14.21 -27.05 -49.69
CA CYS A 119 -13.96 -27.62 -51.02
C CYS A 119 -15.22 -28.35 -51.51
N GLN A 120 -15.57 -28.07 -52.76
CA GLN A 120 -16.47 -28.86 -53.60
C GLN A 120 -15.73 -30.06 -54.18
#